data_AF-A0A151NTV6-F1
#
_entry.id   AF-A0A151NTV6-F1
#
_cell.length_a   1.000
_cell.length_b   1.000
_cell.length_c   1.000
_cell.angle_alpha   90.00
_cell.angle_beta   90.00
_cell.angle_gamma   90.00
#
_symmetry.space_group_name_H-M   'P 1'
#
loop_
_entity.id
_entity.type
_entity.pdbx_description
1 polymer ?
#
loop_
_entity_poly.entity_id
_entity_poly.type
_entity_poly.pdbx_seq_one_letter_code
_entity_poly.pdbx_strand_id
1 'polypeptide(L)'
;MQHQQPLSNSMLNDYLEQKVVELYKQYIMDSMVNCVSLNQILASELIMTNVDQITQQISRERNMETTKAKDMVINCLLRVASGKLSTEMSTPSLHISQYSNINA
;
A
#
# COMPACT_ATOMS: atom_id res chain seq x y z
N MET A 1 49.93 10.56 -3.02
CA MET A 1 48.76 9.73 -3.39
C MET A 1 48.53 8.69 -2.30
N GLN A 2 47.76 9.03 -1.26
CA GLN A 2 47.43 8.07 -0.21
C GLN A 2 46.50 7.00 -0.81
N HIS A 3 47.05 5.81 -1.03
CA HIS A 3 46.24 4.64 -1.36
C HIS A 3 45.42 4.31 -0.13
N GLN A 4 44.12 4.62 -0.17
CA GLN A 4 43.17 4.13 0.82
C GLN A 4 43.35 2.62 0.88
N GLN A 5 43.72 2.10 2.05
CA GLN A 5 43.83 0.65 2.24
C GLN A 5 42.51 0.01 1.80
N PRO A 6 42.54 -1.08 1.03
CA PRO A 6 41.31 -1.76 0.65
C PRO A 6 40.57 -2.13 1.94
N LEU A 7 39.30 -1.75 2.01
CA LEU A 7 38.40 -2.11 3.10
C LEU A 7 38.55 -3.60 3.38
N SER A 8 38.66 -3.98 4.66
CA SER A 8 38.70 -5.40 5.01
C SER A 8 37.44 -6.09 4.49
N ASN A 9 37.53 -7.39 4.20
CA ASN A 9 36.38 -8.15 3.71
C ASN A 9 35.14 -8.03 4.63
N SER A 10 35.35 -7.87 5.93
CA SER A 10 34.26 -7.62 6.89
C SER A 10 33.61 -6.25 6.65
N MET A 11 34.40 -5.19 6.48
CA MET A 11 33.87 -3.84 6.22
C MET A 11 33.15 -3.75 4.86
N LEU A 12 33.63 -4.51 3.86
CA LEU A 12 32.94 -4.62 2.56
C LEU A 12 31.60 -5.34 2.69
N ASN A 13 31.54 -6.42 3.47
CA ASN A 13 30.31 -7.16 3.71
C ASN A 13 29.28 -6.30 4.47
N ASP A 14 29.69 -5.61 5.52
CA ASP A 14 28.80 -4.73 6.29
C ASP A 14 28.25 -3.59 5.41
N TYR A 15 29.10 -3.02 4.56
CA TYR A 15 28.70 -1.98 3.62
C TYR A 15 27.72 -2.51 2.56
N LEU A 16 27.98 -3.70 2.02
CA LEU A 16 27.07 -4.36 1.08
C LEU A 16 25.71 -4.64 1.73
N GLU A 17 25.71 -5.17 2.95
CA GLU A 17 24.49 -5.47 3.69
C GLU A 17 23.68 -4.20 3.95
N GLN A 18 24.33 -3.10 4.36
CA GLN A 18 23.69 -1.79 4.48
C GLN A 18 23.07 -1.32 3.15
N LYS A 19 23.79 -1.44 2.04
CA LYS A 19 23.29 -1.01 0.72
C LYS A 19 22.12 -1.84 0.23
N VAL A 20 22.15 -3.15 0.47
CA VAL A 20 21.04 -4.05 0.14
C VAL A 20 19.80 -3.74 1.00
N VAL A 21 19.98 -3.46 2.30
CA VAL A 21 18.88 -3.06 3.19
C VAL A 21 18.29 -1.71 2.79
N GLU A 22 19.12 -0.72 2.44
CA GLU A 22 18.66 0.57 1.91
C GLU A 22 17.87 0.40 0.62
N LEU A 23 18.37 -0.41 -0.32
CA LEU A 23 17.70 -0.71 -1.58
C LEU A 23 16.35 -1.40 -1.34
N TYR A 24 16.31 -2.35 -0.42
CA TYR A 24 15.06 -3.04 -0.06
C TYR A 24 14.05 -2.09 0.56
N LYS A 25 14.47 -1.18 1.46
CA LYS A 25 13.60 -0.14 2.03
C LYS A 25 13.06 0.80 0.95
N GLN A 26 13.93 1.22 0.02
CA GLN A 26 13.51 2.04 -1.12
C GLN A 26 12.51 1.28 -2.00
N TYR A 27 12.73 0.01 -2.29
CA TYR A 27 11.80 -0.82 -3.05
C TYR A 27 10.44 -0.99 -2.36
N ILE A 28 10.42 -1.23 -1.05
CA ILE A 28 9.16 -1.34 -0.29
C ILE A 28 8.41 0.00 -0.31
N MET A 29 9.12 1.11 -0.08
CA MET A 29 8.53 2.45 -0.11
C MET A 29 8.01 2.82 -1.50
N ASP A 30 8.79 2.51 -2.52
CA ASP A 30 8.42 2.67 -3.92
C ASP A 30 7.25 1.77 -4.30
N SER A 31 7.20 0.51 -3.85
CA SER A 31 6.08 -0.41 -4.09
C SER A 31 4.80 -0.04 -3.33
N MET A 32 4.90 0.60 -2.16
CA MET A 32 3.77 1.19 -1.43
C MET A 32 3.23 2.44 -2.15
N VAL A 33 4.11 3.20 -2.79
CA VAL A 33 3.73 4.35 -3.64
C VAL A 33 3.25 3.88 -5.03
N ASN A 34 3.76 2.75 -5.51
CA ASN A 34 3.53 2.13 -6.81
C ASN A 34 2.70 0.84 -6.69
N CYS A 35 1.76 0.75 -5.73
CA CYS A 35 0.82 -0.37 -5.64
C CYS A 35 -0.15 -0.35 -6.83
N VAL A 36 0.37 -0.62 -8.03
CA VAL A 36 -0.19 -0.33 -9.35
C VAL A 36 -0.56 1.15 -9.46
N SER A 37 0.22 1.94 -10.22
CA SER A 37 -0.14 3.35 -10.37
C SER A 37 -1.61 3.44 -10.77
N LEU A 38 -2.39 4.28 -10.09
CA LEU A 38 -3.84 4.36 -10.29
C LEU A 38 -4.21 4.56 -11.77
N ASN A 39 -3.31 5.24 -12.50
CA ASN A 39 -3.38 5.42 -13.94
C ASN A 39 -3.20 4.12 -14.74
N GLN A 40 -2.35 3.19 -14.31
CA GLN A 40 -2.25 1.85 -14.91
C GLN A 40 -3.50 1.00 -14.66
N ILE A 41 -4.13 1.10 -13.48
CA ILE A 41 -5.40 0.40 -13.20
C ILE A 41 -6.49 0.91 -14.15
N LEU A 42 -6.62 2.23 -14.28
CA LEU A 42 -7.59 2.86 -15.17
C LEU A 42 -7.25 2.71 -16.65
N ALA A 43 -5.99 2.41 -17.00
CA ALA A 43 -5.58 2.11 -18.37
C ALA A 43 -5.93 0.67 -18.79
N SER A 44 -6.31 -0.21 -17.86
CA SER A 44 -6.70 -1.58 -18.19
C SER A 44 -8.08 -1.59 -18.87
N GLU A 45 -8.12 -2.05 -20.11
CA GLU A 45 -9.35 -2.18 -20.90
C GLU A 45 -10.40 -3.06 -20.22
N LEU A 46 -9.96 -4.17 -19.60
CA LEU A 46 -10.84 -5.07 -18.84
C LEU A 46 -11.47 -4.34 -17.66
N ILE A 47 -10.68 -3.57 -16.91
CA ILE A 47 -11.16 -2.82 -15.74
C ILE A 47 -12.14 -1.74 -16.20
N MET A 48 -11.79 -0.94 -17.21
CA MET A 48 -12.67 0.12 -17.71
C MET A 48 -13.98 -0.42 -18.29
N THR A 49 -13.95 -1.57 -18.97
CA THR A 49 -15.16 -2.25 -19.45
C THR A 49 -16.07 -2.63 -18.29
N ASN A 50 -15.51 -3.22 -17.22
CA ASN A 50 -16.28 -3.58 -16.03
C ASN A 50 -16.79 -2.34 -15.28
N VAL A 51 -15.98 -1.28 -15.19
CA VAL A 51 -16.40 0.01 -14.61
C VAL A 51 -17.61 0.56 -15.37
N ASP A 52 -17.59 0.54 -16.70
CA ASP A 52 -18.72 1.01 -17.51
C ASP A 52 -19.97 0.14 -17.34
N GLN A 53 -19.83 -1.19 -17.24
CA GLN A 53 -20.94 -2.10 -16.96
C GLN A 53 -21.57 -1.81 -15.59
N ILE A 54 -20.76 -1.71 -14.54
CA ILE A 54 -21.22 -1.41 -13.17
C ILE A 54 -21.86 -0.02 -13.14
N THR A 55 -21.27 0.96 -13.83
CA THR A 55 -21.83 2.31 -13.95
C THR A 55 -23.23 2.28 -14.55
N GLN A 56 -23.43 1.56 -15.65
CA GLN A 56 -24.74 1.45 -16.29
C GLN A 56 -25.75 0.73 -15.37
N GLN A 57 -25.31 -0.30 -14.66
CA GLN A 57 -26.16 -1.01 -13.71
C GLN A 57 -26.60 -0.11 -12.56
N ILE A 58 -25.68 0.60 -11.92
CA ILE A 58 -25.99 1.54 -10.83
C ILE A 58 -26.90 2.67 -11.33
N SER A 59 -26.62 3.21 -12.51
CA SER A 59 -27.44 4.26 -13.10
C SER A 59 -28.89 3.80 -13.27
N ARG A 60 -29.11 2.57 -13.77
CA ARG A 60 -30.45 1.98 -13.94
C ARG A 60 -31.12 1.65 -12.61
N GLU A 61 -30.42 1.00 -11.69
CA GLU A 61 -30.97 0.55 -10.40
C GLU A 61 -31.27 1.70 -9.44
N ARG A 62 -30.44 2.74 -9.47
CA ARG A 62 -30.54 3.88 -8.54
C ARG A 62 -31.13 5.13 -9.19
N ASN A 63 -31.55 5.05 -10.45
CA ASN A 63 -31.98 6.19 -11.26
C ASN A 63 -31.02 7.39 -11.13
N MET A 64 -29.72 7.10 -11.20
CA MET A 64 -28.65 8.06 -10.97
C MET A 64 -28.02 8.45 -12.31
N GLU A 65 -27.58 9.70 -12.42
CA GLU A 65 -26.82 10.16 -13.59
C GLU A 65 -25.56 9.30 -13.82
N THR A 66 -25.36 8.89 -15.07
CA THR A 66 -24.26 8.00 -15.48
C THR A 66 -22.89 8.56 -15.08
N THR A 67 -22.66 9.87 -15.24
CA THR A 67 -21.39 10.53 -14.87
C THR A 67 -21.13 10.38 -13.38
N LYS A 68 -22.13 10.71 -12.56
CA LYS A 68 -22.05 10.58 -11.11
C LYS A 68 -21.84 9.12 -10.67
N ALA A 69 -22.53 8.17 -11.30
CA ALA A 69 -22.33 6.75 -11.03
C ALA A 69 -20.90 6.31 -11.38
N LYS A 70 -20.35 6.78 -12.51
CA LYS A 70 -18.99 6.48 -12.96
C LYS A 70 -17.94 6.99 -12.00
N ASP A 71 -18.07 8.24 -11.56
CA ASP A 71 -17.16 8.85 -10.58
C ASP A 71 -17.16 8.08 -9.25
N MET A 72 -18.32 7.59 -8.81
CA MET A 72 -18.43 6.77 -7.61
C MET A 72 -17.73 5.43 -7.75
N VAL A 73 -17.91 4.74 -8.88
CA VAL A 73 -17.27 3.44 -9.15
C VAL A 73 -15.75 3.60 -9.23
N ILE A 74 -15.27 4.61 -9.96
CA ILE A 74 -13.84 4.91 -10.06
C ILE A 74 -13.25 5.25 -8.69
N ASN A 75 -13.87 6.16 -7.93
CA ASN A 75 -13.38 6.51 -6.60
C ASN A 75 -13.37 5.32 -5.63
N CYS A 76 -14.35 4.42 -5.72
CA CYS A 76 -14.38 3.19 -4.94
C CYS A 76 -13.21 2.27 -5.33
N LEU A 77 -13.03 2.00 -6.62
CA LEU A 77 -11.95 1.17 -7.15
C LEU A 77 -10.57 1.70 -6.72
N LEU A 78 -10.35 3.01 -6.83
CA LEU A 78 -9.10 3.66 -6.44
C LEU A 78 -8.83 3.52 -4.93
N ARG A 79 -9.86 3.67 -4.09
CA ARG A 79 -9.76 3.47 -2.63
C ARG A 79 -9.40 2.04 -2.25
N VAL A 80 -10.02 1.05 -2.92
CA VAL A 80 -9.75 -0.38 -2.73
C VAL A 80 -8.31 -0.70 -3.15
N ALA A 81 -7.90 -0.24 -4.34
CA ALA A 81 -6.57 -0.47 -4.89
C ALA A 81 -5.46 0.17 -4.06
N SER A 82 -5.72 1.34 -3.47
CA SER A 82 -4.75 2.04 -2.61
C SER A 82 -4.57 1.40 -1.23
N GLY A 83 -5.19 0.23 -0.97
CA GLY A 83 -5.16 -0.42 0.35
C GLY A 83 -5.81 0.40 1.47
N LYS A 84 -6.50 1.50 1.13
CA LYS A 84 -7.17 2.41 2.08
C LYS A 84 -8.55 1.92 2.51
N LEU A 85 -8.89 0.66 2.23
CA LEU A 85 -9.84 -0.08 3.06
C LEU A 85 -9.19 -0.36 4.43
N SER A 86 -8.79 0.70 5.15
CA SER A 86 -8.54 0.62 6.58
C SER A 86 -9.83 0.12 7.18
N THR A 87 -9.83 -1.15 7.52
CA THR A 87 -10.84 -1.74 8.38
C THR A 87 -10.68 -1.00 9.70
N GLU A 88 -11.53 -0.01 9.96
CA GLU A 88 -11.75 0.53 11.31
C GLU A 88 -12.40 -0.55 12.19
N MET A 89 -11.70 -1.67 12.39
CA MET A 89 -12.00 -2.60 13.46
C MET A 89 -10.78 -2.72 14.35
N SER A 90 -10.85 -1.87 15.38
CA SER A 90 -10.31 -2.09 16.72
C SER A 90 -8.79 -2.10 16.81
N THR A 91 -8.26 -0.94 17.22
CA THR A 91 -7.21 -0.90 18.23
C THR A 91 -7.42 -2.05 19.23
N PRO A 92 -6.49 -3.02 19.36
CA PRO A 92 -6.52 -3.89 20.52
C PRO A 92 -6.17 -3.00 21.70
N SER A 93 -7.18 -2.69 22.53
CA SER A 93 -6.92 -2.13 23.86
C SER A 93 -6.05 -3.12 24.61
N LEU A 94 -4.77 -2.81 24.75
CA LEU A 94 -3.84 -3.60 25.54
C LEU A 94 -4.08 -3.24 27.01
N HIS A 95 -5.13 -3.78 27.62
CA HIS A 95 -5.27 -3.74 29.07
C HIS A 95 -4.26 -4.72 29.68
N ILE A 96 -3.04 -4.23 29.93
CA ILE A 96 -2.13 -4.88 30.87
C ILE A 96 -2.73 -4.66 32.26
N SER A 97 -3.63 -5.54 32.67
CA SER A 97 -4.05 -5.63 34.06
C SER A 97 -2.79 -5.83 34.89
N GLN A 98 -2.51 -4.87 35.76
CA GLN A 98 -1.43 -4.89 36.72
C GLN A 98 -1.63 -6.12 37.63
N TYR A 99 -0.88 -7.19 37.39
CA TYR A 99 -0.68 -8.22 38.40
C TYR A 99 0.39 -7.74 39.37
N SER A 100 -0.02 -6.87 40.30
CA SER A 100 0.60 -6.78 41.60
C SER A 100 0.17 -7.99 42.42
N ASN A 101 0.82 -9.14 42.20
CA ASN A 101 0.87 -10.18 43.23
C ASN A 101 2.20 -10.03 43.98
N ILE A 102 2.15 -9.20 45.01
CA ILE A 102 2.91 -9.41 46.24
C ILE A 102 2.89 -10.91 46.58
N ASN A 103 4.06 -11.55 46.70
CA ASN A 103 4.34 -12.69 47.60
C ASN A 103 5.78 -13.21 47.38
N ALA A 104 6.70 -12.68 48.18
CA ALA A 104 7.76 -13.41 48.89
C ALA A 104 8.43 -12.47 49.90
#